data_AF-A0ABD2TQW3-F1
#
_entry.id   AF-A0ABD2TQW3-F1
#
_cell.length_a   1.000
_cell.length_b   1.000
_cell.length_c   1.000
_cell.angle_alpha   90.00
_cell.angle_beta   90.00
_cell.angle_gamma   90.00
#
_symmetry.space_group_name_H-M   'P 1'
#
loop_
_entity.id
_entity.type
_entity.pdbx_description
1 polymer ?
#
loop_
_entity_poly.entity_id
_entity_poly.type
_entity_poly.pdbx_seq_one_letter_code
_entity_poly.pdbx_strand_id
1 'polypeptide(L)'
;MAESSYATMANYPIAVIGSQYCMPNQVDVVISRKVKKIRYGEFVVSDMNGNFMYKVKGTTFGWHDKRVILDAADNPLITLKQKILTEHSRWNAFKGKSTDDKDFLFTIKTTSIFQWKTKLAVFLANNNSKEKNYDYLIKGSWSDRSCAIYAGDSSTIVAQTKLV
;
A
#
# COMPACT_ATOMS: atom_id res chain seq x y z
N MET A 1 34.89 3.59 -15.59
CA MET A 1 33.47 3.35 -15.92
C MET A 1 32.91 2.48 -14.81
N ALA A 2 32.03 3.02 -13.98
CA ALA A 2 31.45 2.27 -12.86
C ALA A 2 30.12 1.68 -13.33
N GLU A 3 30.08 0.36 -13.51
CA GLU A 3 28.83 -0.35 -13.74
C GLU A 3 27.96 -0.22 -12.50
N SER A 4 26.84 0.46 -12.69
CA SER A 4 25.79 0.63 -11.69
C SER A 4 25.20 -0.74 -11.35
N SER A 5 25.40 -1.19 -10.12
CA SER A 5 24.87 -2.43 -9.52
C SER A 5 23.33 -2.53 -9.51
N TYR A 6 22.62 -1.53 -10.04
CA TYR A 6 21.17 -1.52 -10.18
C TYR A 6 20.66 -2.43 -11.31
N ALA A 7 21.51 -2.85 -12.26
CA ALA A 7 21.09 -3.71 -13.36
C ALA A 7 20.68 -5.14 -12.92
N THR A 8 21.10 -5.59 -11.74
CA THR A 8 20.86 -6.97 -11.24
C THR A 8 19.71 -7.10 -10.25
N MET A 9 19.04 -6.01 -9.87
CA MET A 9 17.89 -6.05 -8.94
C MET A 9 16.52 -6.11 -9.64
N ALA A 10 16.48 -6.20 -10.96
CA ALA A 10 15.23 -6.12 -11.74
C ALA A 10 14.32 -7.35 -11.65
N ASN A 11 14.67 -8.40 -10.88
CA ASN A 11 14.01 -9.71 -10.99
C ASN A 11 13.53 -10.38 -9.70
N TYR A 12 13.59 -9.71 -8.54
CA TYR A 12 13.08 -10.30 -7.29
C TYR A 12 12.05 -9.39 -6.60
N PRO A 13 10.88 -9.93 -6.19
CA PRO A 13 9.91 -9.17 -5.43
C PRO A 13 10.55 -8.75 -4.10
N ILE A 14 10.63 -7.44 -3.87
CA ILE A 14 11.12 -6.89 -2.61
C ILE A 14 10.06 -7.15 -1.54
N ALA A 15 10.44 -7.84 -0.47
CA ALA A 15 9.59 -8.02 0.70
C ALA A 15 9.49 -6.71 1.49
N VAL A 16 8.51 -5.86 1.15
CA VAL A 16 8.34 -4.52 1.72
C VAL A 16 8.07 -4.53 3.24
N ILE A 17 7.26 -5.49 3.71
CA ILE A 17 6.86 -5.60 5.13
C ILE A 17 7.64 -6.73 5.82
N GLY A 18 7.79 -7.86 5.14
CA GLY A 18 8.44 -9.06 5.62
C GLY A 18 8.22 -10.23 4.67
N SER A 19 9.20 -11.13 4.57
CA SER A 19 9.18 -12.26 3.62
C SER A 19 8.06 -13.26 3.88
N GLN A 20 7.55 -13.33 5.12
CA GLN A 20 6.42 -14.19 5.48
C GLN A 20 5.09 -13.80 4.80
N TYR A 21 5.02 -12.59 4.22
CA TYR A 21 3.86 -12.12 3.45
C TYR A 21 4.03 -12.33 1.95
N CYS A 22 5.15 -12.90 1.52
CA CYS A 22 5.40 -13.26 0.13
C CYS A 22 5.01 -14.72 -0.08
N MET A 23 4.19 -14.98 -1.10
CA MET A 23 3.80 -16.32 -1.51
C MET A 23 4.43 -16.64 -2.87
N PRO A 24 4.79 -17.90 -3.13
CA PRO A 24 5.37 -18.30 -4.41
C PRO A 24 4.38 -18.21 -5.57
N ASN A 25 3.08 -18.31 -5.25
CA ASN A 25 1.99 -18.26 -6.22
C ASN A 25 1.14 -17.00 -6.01
N GLN A 26 0.40 -16.60 -7.05
CA GLN A 26 -0.59 -15.54 -6.94
C GLN A 26 -1.65 -15.88 -5.88
N VAL A 27 -1.99 -14.90 -5.06
CA VAL A 27 -3.05 -14.99 -4.05
C VAL A 27 -4.15 -14.01 -4.41
N ASP A 28 -5.38 -14.51 -4.54
CA ASP A 28 -6.56 -13.67 -4.66
C ASP A 28 -7.13 -13.38 -3.26
N VAL A 29 -7.42 -12.11 -3.00
CA VAL A 29 -7.98 -11.64 -1.72
C VAL A 29 -9.26 -10.85 -1.95
N VAL A 30 -10.18 -10.94 -1.01
CA VAL A 30 -11.47 -10.26 -1.03
C VAL A 30 -11.46 -9.13 0.00
N ILE A 31 -11.71 -7.91 -0.45
CA ILE A 31 -11.85 -6.74 0.42
C ILE A 31 -13.34 -6.49 0.66
N SER A 32 -13.78 -6.63 1.91
CA SER A 32 -15.16 -6.39 2.32
C SER A 32 -15.25 -5.20 3.27
N ARG A 33 -16.26 -4.34 3.05
CA ARG A 33 -16.57 -3.23 3.95
C ARG A 33 -17.56 -3.71 5.00
N LYS A 34 -17.28 -3.49 6.28
CA LYS A 34 -18.28 -3.75 7.33
C LYS A 34 -19.37 -2.68 7.28
N VAL A 35 -20.47 -2.99 6.61
CA VAL A 35 -21.63 -2.09 6.45
C VAL A 35 -22.31 -1.76 7.80
N LYS A 36 -22.18 -2.65 8.80
CA LYS A 36 -22.86 -2.53 10.11
C LYS A 36 -22.24 -1.54 11.10
N LYS A 37 -21.08 -0.92 10.80
CA LYS A 37 -20.47 0.08 11.70
C LYS A 37 -20.39 1.45 11.00
N ILE A 38 -20.95 2.46 11.67
CA ILE A 38 -20.95 3.89 11.29
C ILE A 38 -19.53 4.48 11.12
N ARG A 39 -18.46 3.74 11.47
CA ARG A 39 -17.07 4.19 11.34
C ARG A 39 -16.58 4.00 9.89
N TYR A 40 -16.59 5.09 9.13
CA TYR A 40 -15.95 5.16 7.81
C TYR A 40 -14.50 4.63 7.85
N GLY A 41 -14.23 3.60 7.04
CA GLY A 41 -12.87 3.09 6.80
C GLY A 41 -12.44 1.86 7.62
N GLU A 42 -13.39 1.08 8.16
CA GLU A 42 -13.11 -0.30 8.59
C GLU A 42 -13.33 -1.30 7.45
N PHE A 43 -12.29 -2.09 7.14
CA PHE A 43 -12.31 -3.12 6.12
C PHE A 43 -11.84 -4.46 6.68
N VAL A 44 -12.32 -5.54 6.08
CA VAL A 44 -11.83 -6.90 6.32
C VAL A 44 -11.32 -7.46 5.00
N VAL A 45 -10.16 -8.09 5.06
CA VAL A 45 -9.53 -8.82 3.96
C VAL A 45 -9.60 -10.30 4.28
N SER A 46 -10.11 -11.09 3.36
CA SER A 46 -10.16 -12.56 3.45
C SER A 46 -9.58 -13.20 2.19
N ASP A 47 -9.29 -14.49 2.26
CA ASP A 47 -9.04 -15.29 1.06
C ASP A 47 -10.37 -15.57 0.30
N MET A 48 -10.27 -16.29 -0.81
CA MET A 48 -11.42 -16.71 -1.64
C MET A 48 -12.35 -17.70 -0.94
N ASN A 49 -11.88 -18.41 0.10
CA ASN A 49 -12.69 -19.32 0.90
C ASN A 49 -13.41 -18.61 2.06
N GLY A 50 -13.19 -17.29 2.23
CA GLY A 50 -13.73 -16.51 3.33
C GLY A 50 -12.91 -16.60 4.62
N ASN A 51 -11.72 -17.21 4.60
CA ASN A 51 -10.83 -17.22 5.74
C ASN A 51 -10.27 -15.82 5.98
N PHE A 52 -10.44 -15.34 7.20
CA PHE A 52 -10.02 -14.01 7.61
C PHE A 52 -8.49 -13.87 7.57
N MET A 53 -7.97 -12.85 6.87
CA MET A 53 -6.53 -12.59 6.75
C MET A 53 -6.13 -11.31 7.49
N TYR A 54 -6.79 -10.19 7.19
CA TYR A 54 -6.42 -8.88 7.72
C TYR A 54 -7.63 -8.02 8.05
N LYS A 55 -7.42 -7.06 8.95
CA LYS A 55 -8.42 -6.04 9.31
C LYS A 55 -7.79 -4.67 9.24
N VAL A 56 -8.48 -3.75 8.56
CA VAL A 56 -8.10 -2.35 8.53
C VAL A 56 -8.99 -1.61 9.51
N LYS A 57 -8.39 -0.95 10.50
CA LYS A 57 -9.08 -0.06 11.43
C LYS A 57 -8.70 1.39 11.13
N GLY A 58 -9.70 2.26 11.04
CA GLY A 58 -9.50 3.70 11.14
C GLY A 58 -9.41 4.14 12.59
N THR A 59 -8.46 5.02 12.89
CA THR A 59 -8.48 5.75 14.17
C THR A 59 -8.97 7.17 13.91
N THR A 60 -10.14 7.52 14.43
CA THR A 60 -10.71 8.87 14.35
C THR A 60 -10.18 9.79 15.47
N PHE A 61 -9.12 9.39 16.18
CA PHE A 61 -8.60 10.13 17.32
C PHE A 61 -7.30 10.85 16.95
N GLY A 62 -7.34 12.19 16.92
CA GLY A 62 -6.24 13.08 16.57
C GLY A 62 -6.45 13.86 15.26
N TRP A 63 -5.49 14.73 14.92
CA TRP A 63 -5.56 15.63 13.76
C TRP A 63 -5.29 14.95 12.41
N HIS A 64 -4.62 13.80 12.41
CA HIS A 64 -4.20 13.09 11.20
C HIS A 64 -5.09 11.88 10.94
N ASP A 65 -5.56 11.68 9.70
CA ASP A 65 -6.16 10.40 9.33
C ASP A 65 -5.10 9.29 9.45
N LYS A 66 -5.48 8.22 10.13
CA LYS A 66 -4.61 7.10 10.48
C LYS A 66 -5.37 5.80 10.27
N ARG A 67 -4.74 4.86 9.57
CA ARG A 67 -5.26 3.51 9.32
C ARG A 67 -4.24 2.50 9.83
N VAL A 68 -4.70 1.50 10.56
CA VAL A 68 -3.86 0.40 11.03
C VAL A 68 -4.33 -0.89 10.36
N ILE A 69 -3.40 -1.59 9.72
CA ILE A 69 -3.62 -2.94 9.17
C ILE A 69 -3.17 -3.93 10.24
N LEU A 70 -4.07 -4.85 10.59
CA LEU A 70 -3.90 -5.86 11.62
C LEU A 70 -3.97 -7.26 10.99
N ASP A 71 -3.22 -8.21 11.55
CA ASP A 71 -3.32 -9.62 11.20
C ASP A 71 -4.57 -10.30 11.81
N ALA A 72 -4.66 -11.62 11.62
CA ALA A 72 -5.75 -12.44 12.14
C ALA A 72 -5.84 -12.45 13.68
N ALA A 73 -4.72 -12.22 14.36
CA ALA A 73 -4.59 -12.17 15.82
C ALA A 73 -4.68 -10.74 16.39
N ASP A 74 -5.12 -9.77 15.59
CA ASP A 74 -5.19 -8.34 15.95
C ASP A 74 -3.80 -7.71 16.28
N ASN A 75 -2.69 -8.30 15.81
CA ASN A 75 -1.38 -7.65 15.89
C ASN A 75 -1.24 -6.59 14.78
N PRO A 76 -0.73 -5.38 15.10
CA PRO A 76 -0.53 -4.33 14.11
C PRO A 76 0.65 -4.69 13.19
N LEU A 77 0.41 -4.66 11.88
CA LEU A 77 1.42 -4.90 10.84
C LEU A 77 1.96 -3.60 10.28
N ILE A 78 1.05 -2.70 9.89
CA ILE A 78 1.38 -1.42 9.28
C ILE A 78 0.45 -0.34 9.84
N THR A 79 1.03 0.82 10.13
CA THR A 79 0.28 2.06 10.36
C THR A 79 0.48 3.02 9.19
N LEU A 80 -0.60 3.39 8.53
CA LEU A 80 -0.67 4.45 7.54
C LEU A 80 -1.08 5.74 8.23
N LYS A 81 -0.32 6.83 8.04
CA LYS A 81 -0.61 8.16 8.58
C LYS A 81 -0.61 9.19 7.46
N GLN A 82 -1.69 9.95 7.36
CA GLN A 82 -1.79 11.05 6.42
C GLN A 82 -0.94 12.24 6.90
N LYS A 83 -0.17 12.83 5.98
CA LYS A 83 0.51 14.10 6.21
C LYS A 83 -0.49 15.24 5.96
N ILE A 84 -0.68 16.09 6.96
CA ILE A 84 -1.55 17.29 6.86
C ILE A 84 -0.78 18.38 6.10
N LEU A 85 -1.50 19.26 5.39
CA LEU A 85 -0.97 20.43 4.66
C LEU A 85 0.01 20.06 3.52
N THR A 86 -0.32 19.04 2.72
CA THR A 86 0.37 18.78 1.45
C THR A 86 -0.55 19.07 0.27
N GLU A 87 -0.03 19.73 -0.77
CA GLU A 87 -0.77 20.12 -1.98
C GLU A 87 -1.38 18.92 -2.72
N HIS A 88 -0.81 17.72 -2.50
CA HIS A 88 -1.38 16.44 -2.89
C HIS A 88 -1.39 15.50 -1.68
N SER A 89 -2.46 14.70 -1.53
CA SER A 89 -2.60 13.77 -0.40
C SER A 89 -1.38 12.84 -0.30
N ARG A 90 -0.71 12.85 0.87
CA ARG A 90 0.48 12.04 1.14
C ARG A 90 0.23 11.18 2.36
N TRP A 91 0.60 9.91 2.24
CA TRP A 91 0.53 8.93 3.32
C TRP A 91 1.89 8.33 3.57
N ASN A 92 2.27 8.20 4.84
CA ASN A 92 3.46 7.48 5.25
C ASN A 92 3.04 6.17 5.92
N ALA A 93 3.73 5.09 5.57
CA ALA A 93 3.55 3.77 6.16
C ALA A 93 4.70 3.47 7.12
N PHE A 94 4.35 2.92 8.27
CA PHE A 94 5.27 2.57 9.35
C PHE A 94 5.01 1.14 9.83
N LYS A 95 6.05 0.47 10.31
CA LYS A 95 5.97 -0.88 10.87
C LYS A 95 5.17 -0.88 12.18
N GLY A 96 4.29 -1.86 12.32
CA GLY A 96 3.49 -2.07 13.52
C GLY A 96 2.58 -0.89 13.84
N LYS A 97 2.54 -0.50 15.12
CA LYS A 97 1.79 0.67 15.62
C LYS A 97 2.60 1.97 15.64
N SER A 98 3.84 1.94 15.16
CA SER A 98 4.78 3.05 15.25
C SER A 98 4.43 4.16 14.27
N THR A 99 4.93 5.37 14.55
CA THR A 99 5.02 6.45 13.57
C THR A 99 6.40 7.12 13.61
N ASP A 100 7.41 6.40 14.11
CA ASP A 100 8.79 6.87 14.24
C ASP A 100 9.56 6.63 12.93
N ASP A 101 10.53 7.48 12.63
CA ASP A 101 11.31 7.40 11.39
C ASP A 101 12.09 6.07 11.26
N LYS A 102 12.54 5.48 12.37
CA LYS A 102 13.22 4.16 12.37
C LYS A 102 12.32 3.03 11.88
N ASP A 103 11.00 3.20 11.98
CA ASP A 103 10.00 2.22 11.57
C ASP A 103 9.36 2.59 10.23
N PHE A 104 9.85 3.64 9.55
CA PHE A 104 9.34 4.08 8.25
C PHE A 104 9.58 3.01 7.17
N LEU A 105 8.53 2.69 6.40
CA LEU A 105 8.58 1.68 5.34
C LEU A 105 8.54 2.33 3.95
N PHE A 106 7.56 3.20 3.72
CA PHE A 106 7.37 3.86 2.44
C PHE A 106 6.42 5.07 2.53
N THR A 107 6.47 5.92 1.53
CA THR A 107 5.50 7.00 1.29
C THR A 107 4.64 6.67 0.07
N ILE A 108 3.35 6.98 0.16
CA ILE A 108 2.43 7.05 -0.98
C ILE A 108 2.12 8.53 -1.26
N LYS A 109 2.29 8.96 -2.52
CA LYS A 109 1.90 10.31 -2.98
C LYS A 109 0.83 10.22 -4.04
N THR A 110 -0.23 11.01 -3.90
CA THR A 110 -1.10 11.30 -5.04
C THR A 110 -0.36 12.16 -6.04
N THR A 111 -0.26 11.69 -7.28
CA THR A 111 0.44 12.40 -8.37
C THR A 111 -0.52 12.98 -9.39
N SER A 112 -1.72 12.41 -9.51
CA SER A 112 -2.79 12.96 -10.34
C SER A 112 -4.13 12.32 -9.96
N ILE A 113 -5.20 13.12 -10.07
CA ILE A 113 -6.59 12.67 -10.04
C ILE A 113 -7.24 13.30 -11.27
N PHE A 114 -7.11 12.63 -12.42
CA PHE A 114 -7.65 13.13 -13.69
C PHE A 114 -8.68 12.14 -14.21
N GLN A 115 -9.86 12.62 -14.61
CA GLN A 115 -10.96 11.79 -15.12
C GLN A 115 -11.31 10.61 -14.18
N TRP A 116 -11.34 10.84 -12.86
CA TRP A 116 -11.63 9.80 -11.84
C TRP A 116 -10.63 8.65 -11.76
N LYS A 117 -9.56 8.67 -12.58
CA LYS A 117 -8.43 7.76 -12.47
C LYS A 117 -7.44 8.33 -11.47
N THR A 118 -7.15 7.53 -10.45
CA THR A 118 -6.19 7.90 -9.43
C THR A 118 -4.82 7.38 -9.84
N LYS A 119 -3.81 8.26 -9.81
CA LYS A 119 -2.41 7.90 -9.96
C LYS A 119 -1.68 8.13 -8.64
N LEU A 120 -1.25 7.06 -8.00
CA LEU A 120 -0.46 7.11 -6.76
C LEU A 120 0.94 6.57 -7.02
N ALA A 121 1.96 7.23 -6.51
CA ALA A 121 3.35 6.78 -6.56
C ALA A 121 3.81 6.36 -5.17
N VAL A 122 4.50 5.22 -5.09
CA VAL A 122 5.05 4.65 -3.85
C VAL A 122 6.57 4.76 -3.89
N PHE A 123 7.14 5.26 -2.79
CA PHE A 123 8.58 5.42 -2.60
C PHE A 123 8.99 4.67 -1.34
N LEU A 124 9.82 3.65 -1.48
CA LEU A 124 10.33 2.85 -0.36
C LEU A 124 11.38 3.62 0.44
N ALA A 125 11.52 3.29 1.72
CA ALA A 125 12.46 3.97 2.62
C ALA A 125 13.93 3.85 2.20
N ASN A 126 14.31 2.75 1.53
CA ASN A 126 15.67 2.52 1.04
C ASN A 126 16.00 3.27 -0.26
N ASN A 127 15.03 4.00 -0.83
CA ASN A 127 15.20 4.72 -2.07
C ASN A 127 15.86 6.10 -1.82
N ASN A 128 17.17 6.17 -2.04
CA ASN A 128 17.98 7.38 -1.84
C ASN A 128 17.78 8.47 -2.92
N SER A 129 16.90 8.26 -3.91
CA SER A 129 16.78 9.13 -5.10
C SER A 129 16.06 10.47 -4.87
N LYS A 130 15.87 10.90 -3.61
CA LYS A 130 15.06 12.09 -3.25
C LYS A 130 13.68 12.07 -3.93
N GLU A 131 13.02 10.92 -3.94
CA GLU A 131 11.67 10.74 -4.48
C GLU A 131 11.55 11.02 -6.00
N LYS A 132 12.64 10.88 -6.77
CA LYS A 132 12.63 11.04 -8.23
C LYS A 132 12.07 9.82 -8.95
N ASN A 133 12.42 8.63 -8.49
CA ASN A 133 12.00 7.37 -9.09
C ASN A 133 11.07 6.66 -8.10
N TYR A 134 9.85 6.37 -8.50
CA TYR A 134 8.93 5.59 -7.67
C TYR A 134 9.22 4.09 -7.81
N ASP A 135 9.11 3.37 -6.71
CA ASP A 135 9.31 1.91 -6.67
C ASP A 135 8.05 1.18 -7.11
N TYR A 136 6.88 1.79 -6.89
CA TYR A 136 5.62 1.29 -7.42
C TYR A 136 4.71 2.42 -7.89
N LEU A 137 3.87 2.08 -8.86
CA LEU A 137 2.87 2.98 -9.40
C LEU A 137 1.50 2.34 -9.35
N ILE A 138 0.52 3.05 -8.82
CA ILE A 138 -0.87 2.62 -8.77
C ILE A 138 -1.63 3.46 -9.78
N LYS A 139 -2.32 2.81 -10.71
CA LYS A 139 -3.18 3.44 -11.72
C LYS A 139 -4.57 2.82 -11.68
N GLY A 140 -5.56 3.56 -12.16
CA GLY A 140 -6.90 3.06 -12.40
C GLY A 140 -7.95 3.77 -11.56
N SER A 141 -9.15 3.19 -11.53
CA SER A 141 -10.30 3.73 -10.80
C SER A 141 -10.77 2.69 -9.79
N TRP A 142 -10.89 3.13 -8.53
CA TRP A 142 -11.43 2.30 -7.46
C TRP A 142 -12.89 1.92 -7.74
N SER A 143 -13.69 2.90 -8.21
CA SER A 143 -15.11 2.71 -8.53
C SER A 143 -15.30 1.72 -9.68
N ASP A 144 -14.44 1.78 -10.70
CA ASP A 144 -14.51 0.89 -11.86
C ASP A 144 -13.78 -0.45 -11.63
N ARG A 145 -13.23 -0.66 -10.41
CA ARG A 145 -12.42 -1.84 -10.04
C ARG A 145 -11.33 -2.15 -11.08
N SER A 146 -10.67 -1.10 -11.57
CA SER A 146 -9.61 -1.18 -12.59
C SER A 146 -8.24 -0.80 -12.02
N CYS A 147 -8.09 -0.83 -10.70
CA CYS A 147 -6.82 -0.49 -10.05
C CYS A 147 -5.78 -1.58 -10.30
N ALA A 148 -4.57 -1.16 -10.67
CA ALA A 148 -3.40 -2.02 -10.80
C ALA A 148 -2.17 -1.35 -10.20
N ILE A 149 -1.31 -2.16 -9.59
CA ILE A 149 -0.03 -1.79 -9.01
C ILE A 149 1.07 -2.32 -9.93
N TYR A 150 1.96 -1.43 -10.35
CA TYR A 150 3.08 -1.68 -11.26
C TYR A 150 4.40 -1.55 -10.49
N ALA A 151 5.39 -2.37 -10.84
CA ALA A 151 6.76 -2.22 -10.33
C ALA A 151 7.47 -1.09 -11.10
N GLY A 152 7.77 0.01 -10.42
CA GLY A 152 8.31 1.23 -11.01
C GLY A 152 7.54 1.71 -12.25
N ASP A 153 8.27 2.17 -13.26
CA ASP A 153 7.75 2.60 -14.57
C ASP A 153 7.58 1.43 -15.56
N SER A 154 7.77 0.19 -15.11
CA SER A 154 7.66 -0.98 -15.99
C SER A 154 6.20 -1.34 -16.30
N SER A 155 6.02 -2.23 -17.29
CA SER A 155 4.72 -2.87 -17.56
C SER A 155 4.41 -4.04 -16.62
N THR A 156 5.30 -4.34 -15.65
CA THR A 156 5.13 -5.48 -14.73
C THR A 156 4.10 -5.15 -13.66
N ILE A 157 2.95 -5.81 -13.73
CA ILE A 157 1.88 -5.73 -12.73
C ILE A 157 2.21 -6.66 -11.56
N VAL A 158 2.19 -6.12 -10.34
CA VAL A 158 2.42 -6.90 -9.10
C VAL A 158 1.13 -7.16 -8.31
N ALA A 159 0.07 -6.39 -8.58
CA ALA A 159 -1.27 -6.64 -8.05
C ALA A 159 -2.31 -5.91 -8.91
N GLN A 160 -3.53 -6.46 -8.99
CA GLN A 160 -4.63 -5.81 -9.68
C GLN A 160 -5.97 -6.20 -9.05
N THR A 161 -6.97 -5.33 -9.21
CA THR A 161 -8.36 -5.68 -8.90
C THR A 161 -8.95 -6.53 -10.02
N LYS A 162 -9.81 -7.49 -9.66
CA LYS A 162 -10.65 -8.24 -10.59
C LYS A 162 -12.11 -8.03 -10.23
N LEU A 163 -12.98 -7.99 -11.24
CA LEU A 163 -14.41 -8.18 -11.05
C LEU A 163 -14.64 -9.67 -10.78
N VAL A 164 -15.37 -9.95 -9.71
CA VAL A 164 -15.90 -11.28 -9.37
C VAL A 164 -17.41 -11.22 -9.58
#